data_AF-A0A2S9TFI1-F1
#
_entry.id   AF-A0A2S9TFI1-F1
#
_cell.length_a   1.000
_cell.length_b   1.000
_cell.length_c   1.000
_cell.angle_alpha   90.00
_cell.angle_beta   90.00
_cell.angle_gamma   90.00
#
_symmetry.space_group_name_H-M   'P 1'
#
loop_
_entity.id
_entity.type
_entity.pdbx_description
1 polymer ?
#
loop_
_entity_poly.entity_id
_entity_poly.type
_entity_poly.pdbx_seq_one_letter_code
_entity_poly.pdbx_strand_id
1 'polypeptide(L)'
;MENILDSIEEENIANLFRLKNRVYNKTFKNYICIFKQIKNINFYINIKYENIDFSTVIIDKNINNSSFQDNISVVIDTLDFLNDELNEKIQKLNEIIAICKDYSKLKKEEKELIKDSYFFARYIQILCTTNYYKYYLDNYFDIYASIENELQSSFWLSFKIYIRNILKYRTK
;
A
#
# COMPACT_ATOMS: atom_id res chain seq x y z
N MET A 1 -18.20 11.83 -25.05
CA MET A 1 -19.25 11.77 -24.02
C MET A 1 -18.52 11.66 -22.70
N GLU A 2 -18.52 12.73 -21.92
CA GLU A 2 -18.12 12.68 -20.51
C GLU A 2 -19.14 11.82 -19.79
N ASN A 3 -18.71 10.70 -19.21
CA ASN A 3 -19.53 9.98 -18.24
C ASN A 3 -19.60 10.89 -17.00
N ILE A 4 -20.66 11.67 -16.91
CA ILE A 4 -21.06 12.31 -15.66
C ILE A 4 -21.35 11.14 -14.72
N LEU A 5 -20.59 11.03 -13.64
CA LEU A 5 -20.86 10.07 -12.58
C LEU A 5 -22.18 10.50 -11.94
N ASP A 6 -23.18 9.62 -11.97
CA ASP A 6 -24.56 10.02 -11.67
C ASP A 6 -24.84 9.99 -10.16
N SER A 7 -23.93 9.41 -9.35
CA SER A 7 -24.05 9.34 -7.89
C SER A 7 -22.71 9.49 -7.13
N ILE A 8 -22.79 9.84 -5.85
CA ILE A 8 -21.62 9.95 -4.94
C ILE A 8 -20.89 8.60 -4.83
N GLU A 9 -21.65 7.51 -4.85
CA GLU A 9 -21.11 6.15 -4.76
C GLU A 9 -20.26 5.79 -5.98
N GLU A 10 -20.68 6.18 -7.19
CA GLU A 10 -19.89 6.04 -8.41
C GLU A 10 -18.64 6.92 -8.38
N GLU A 11 -18.75 8.12 -7.83
CA GLU A 11 -17.60 9.02 -7.65
C GLU A 11 -16.56 8.41 -6.69
N ASN A 12 -16.99 7.80 -5.59
CA ASN A 12 -16.10 7.14 -4.64
C ASN A 12 -15.27 6.02 -5.28
N ILE A 13 -15.91 5.16 -6.08
CA ILE A 13 -15.18 4.09 -6.79
C ILE A 13 -14.26 4.67 -7.87
N ALA A 14 -14.68 5.70 -8.60
CA ALA A 14 -13.81 6.38 -9.56
C ALA A 14 -12.58 7.01 -8.89
N ASN A 15 -12.77 7.63 -7.73
CA ASN A 15 -11.70 8.21 -6.92
C ASN A 15 -10.73 7.15 -6.40
N LEU A 16 -11.24 6.01 -5.93
CA LEU A 16 -10.40 4.87 -5.54
C LEU A 16 -9.50 4.40 -6.70
N PHE A 17 -10.04 4.24 -7.91
CA PHE A 17 -9.23 3.79 -9.06
C PHE A 17 -8.23 4.84 -9.54
N ARG A 18 -8.59 6.13 -9.52
CA ARG A 18 -7.63 7.23 -9.75
C ARG A 18 -6.49 7.20 -8.72
N LEU A 19 -6.82 6.97 -7.45
CA LEU A 19 -5.84 6.85 -6.38
C LEU A 19 -4.95 5.63 -6.58
N LYS A 20 -5.52 4.45 -6.88
CA LYS A 20 -4.75 3.23 -7.22
C LYS A 20 -3.77 3.50 -8.35
N ASN A 21 -4.18 4.19 -9.42
CA ASN A 21 -3.28 4.56 -10.50
C ASN A 21 -2.10 5.40 -10.00
N ARG A 22 -2.38 6.46 -9.24
CA ARG A 22 -1.34 7.33 -8.67
C ARG A 22 -0.39 6.55 -7.77
N VAL A 23 -0.91 5.82 -6.79
CA VAL A 23 -0.09 5.16 -5.77
C VAL A 23 0.69 3.99 -6.37
N TYR A 24 0.05 3.16 -7.21
CA TYR A 24 0.68 1.97 -7.77
C TYR A 24 1.64 2.28 -8.94
N ASN A 25 1.17 3.01 -9.95
CA ASN A 25 1.96 3.27 -11.16
C ASN A 25 2.99 4.40 -10.99
N LYS A 26 2.94 5.17 -9.89
CA LYS A 26 3.95 6.19 -9.56
C LYS A 26 4.78 5.80 -8.34
N THR A 27 4.18 5.78 -7.15
CA THR A 27 4.92 5.62 -5.89
C THR A 27 5.51 4.22 -5.74
N PHE A 28 4.68 3.17 -5.87
CA PHE A 28 5.14 1.78 -5.81
C PHE A 28 6.14 1.46 -6.91
N LYS A 29 5.88 1.89 -8.16
CA LYS A 29 6.84 1.76 -9.26
C LYS A 29 8.21 2.36 -8.93
N ASN A 30 8.23 3.57 -8.35
CA ASN A 30 9.46 4.24 -7.95
C ASN A 30 10.20 3.44 -6.85
N TYR A 31 9.47 3.00 -5.82
CA TYR A 31 10.04 2.15 -4.79
C TYR A 31 10.67 0.86 -5.36
N ILE A 32 10.00 0.17 -6.29
CA ILE A 32 10.55 -1.05 -6.92
C ILE A 32 11.87 -0.76 -7.65
N CYS A 33 12.01 0.39 -8.30
CA CYS A 33 13.27 0.78 -8.94
C CYS A 33 14.42 0.93 -7.94
N ILE A 34 14.14 1.41 -6.73
CA ILE A 34 15.12 1.54 -5.64
C ILE A 34 15.41 0.16 -5.04
N PHE A 35 14.36 -0.58 -4.68
CA PHE A 35 14.46 -1.88 -4.02
C PHE A 35 15.29 -2.88 -4.83
N LYS A 36 15.14 -2.90 -6.16
CA LYS A 36 15.92 -3.77 -7.06
C LYS A 36 17.42 -3.51 -7.05
N GLN A 37 17.87 -2.35 -6.55
CA GLN A 37 19.29 -2.05 -6.44
C GLN A 37 19.93 -2.67 -5.19
N ILE A 38 19.12 -3.04 -4.20
CA ILE A 38 19.58 -3.60 -2.94
C ILE A 38 19.88 -5.09 -3.13
N LYS A 39 21.09 -5.50 -2.77
CA LYS A 39 21.60 -6.87 -2.87
C LYS A 39 21.52 -7.57 -1.52
N ASN A 40 21.51 -8.91 -1.54
CA ASN A 40 21.57 -9.76 -0.35
C ASN A 40 20.42 -9.53 0.66
N ILE A 41 19.25 -9.15 0.16
CA ILE A 41 18.00 -9.15 0.94
C ILE A 41 17.54 -10.60 1.12
N ASN A 42 17.05 -10.92 2.32
CA ASN A 42 16.58 -12.25 2.71
C ASN A 42 15.05 -12.30 2.97
N PHE A 43 14.26 -11.46 2.30
CA PHE A 43 12.80 -11.49 2.41
C PHE A 43 12.24 -12.68 1.63
N TYR A 44 11.12 -13.24 2.11
CA TYR A 44 10.55 -14.46 1.54
C TYR A 44 10.01 -14.27 0.12
N ILE A 45 9.44 -13.09 -0.17
CA ILE A 45 8.88 -12.77 -1.49
C ILE A 45 9.71 -11.69 -2.17
N ASN A 46 10.00 -11.92 -3.45
CA ASN A 46 10.58 -10.91 -4.32
C ASN A 46 9.47 -10.12 -5.03
N ILE A 47 9.27 -8.88 -4.59
CA ILE A 47 8.24 -7.99 -5.09
C ILE A 47 8.56 -7.48 -6.49
N LYS A 48 7.53 -7.39 -7.32
CA LYS A 48 7.64 -6.96 -8.72
C LYS A 48 6.56 -5.94 -9.05
N TYR A 49 6.93 -5.04 -9.94
CA TYR A 49 6.00 -4.11 -10.57
C TYR A 49 5.54 -4.68 -11.92
N GLU A 50 4.24 -4.59 -12.15
CA GLU A 50 3.60 -4.87 -13.43
C GLU A 50 2.75 -3.65 -13.79
N ASN A 51 2.66 -3.28 -15.07
CA ASN A 51 1.83 -2.14 -15.45
C ASN A 51 0.35 -2.55 -15.43
N ILE A 52 -0.46 -1.87 -14.62
CA ILE A 52 -1.89 -2.13 -14.49
C ILE A 52 -2.66 -0.91 -14.97
N ASP A 53 -3.63 -1.12 -15.85
CA ASP A 53 -4.56 -0.08 -16.27
C ASP A 53 -5.68 0.08 -15.24
N PHE A 54 -5.70 1.23 -14.57
CA PHE A 54 -6.75 1.63 -13.63
C PHE A 54 -7.71 2.66 -14.22
N SER A 55 -7.58 3.01 -15.51
CA SER A 55 -8.45 3.99 -16.17
C SER A 55 -9.85 3.45 -16.43
N THR A 56 -9.99 2.14 -16.54
CA THR A 56 -11.28 1.47 -16.73
C THR A 56 -11.89 1.10 -15.37
N VAL A 57 -12.94 1.81 -14.97
CA VAL A 57 -13.69 1.53 -13.73
C VAL A 57 -14.96 0.75 -14.08
N ILE A 58 -15.07 -0.46 -13.53
CA ILE A 58 -16.29 -1.27 -13.64
C ILE A 58 -17.15 -0.98 -12.41
N ILE A 59 -18.32 -0.38 -12.63
CA ILE A 59 -19.28 -0.11 -11.55
C ILE A 59 -19.88 -1.44 -11.09
N ASP A 60 -19.68 -1.75 -9.81
CA ASP A 60 -20.21 -2.96 -9.19
C ASP A 60 -21.72 -2.83 -8.98
N LYS A 61 -22.49 -3.91 -9.16
CA LYS A 61 -23.94 -3.91 -8.88
C LYS A 61 -24.26 -3.55 -7.42
N ASN A 62 -23.32 -3.75 -6.50
CA ASN A 62 -23.46 -3.44 -5.09
C ASN A 62 -23.07 -1.98 -4.76
N ILE A 63 -22.87 -1.10 -5.74
CA ILE A 63 -22.37 0.27 -5.53
C ILE A 63 -23.17 1.07 -4.49
N ASN A 64 -24.49 0.84 -4.40
CA ASN A 64 -25.37 1.51 -3.42
C ASN A 64 -25.40 0.84 -2.03
N ASN A 65 -24.65 -0.24 -1.80
CA ASN A 65 -24.58 -0.89 -0.50
C ASN A 65 -23.67 -0.10 0.45
N SER A 66 -24.18 0.25 1.64
CA SER A 66 -23.44 1.06 2.62
C SER A 66 -22.13 0.40 3.08
N SER A 67 -22.15 -0.91 3.40
CA SER A 67 -20.94 -1.63 3.81
C SER A 67 -19.89 -1.68 2.69
N PHE A 68 -20.34 -1.77 1.44
CA PHE A 68 -19.44 -1.68 0.29
C PHE A 68 -18.81 -0.29 0.16
N GLN A 69 -19.59 0.78 0.36
CA GLN A 69 -19.09 2.16 0.38
C GLN A 69 -18.12 2.40 1.55
N ASP A 70 -18.40 1.86 2.73
CA ASP A 70 -17.49 1.94 3.88
C ASP A 70 -16.14 1.28 3.58
N ASN A 71 -16.14 0.11 2.93
CA ASN A 71 -14.91 -0.53 2.51
C ASN A 71 -14.12 0.32 1.50
N ILE A 72 -14.79 0.94 0.51
CA ILE A 72 -14.15 1.84 -0.46
C ILE A 72 -13.50 3.02 0.27
N SER A 73 -14.24 3.69 1.14
CA SER A 73 -13.78 4.86 1.90
C SER A 73 -12.53 4.53 2.73
N VAL A 74 -12.57 3.44 3.48
CA VAL A 74 -11.43 3.03 4.33
C VAL A 74 -10.22 2.62 3.49
N VAL A 75 -10.42 2.01 2.31
CA VAL A 75 -9.30 1.71 1.40
C VAL A 75 -8.69 2.98 0.81
N ILE A 76 -9.49 4.00 0.51
CA ILE A 76 -8.98 5.31 0.05
C ILE A 76 -8.06 5.89 1.13
N ASP A 77 -8.56 6.03 2.37
CA ASP A 77 -7.78 6.58 3.49
C ASP A 77 -6.50 5.77 3.74
N THR A 78 -6.61 4.44 3.67
CA THR A 78 -5.47 3.55 3.83
C THR A 78 -4.44 3.78 2.73
N LEU A 79 -4.86 3.83 1.46
CA LEU A 79 -3.94 4.03 0.33
C LEU A 79 -3.25 5.39 0.38
N ASP A 80 -3.94 6.44 0.80
CA ASP A 80 -3.33 7.76 1.00
C ASP A 80 -2.26 7.73 2.10
N PHE A 81 -2.59 7.15 3.26
CA PHE A 81 -1.60 6.98 4.34
C PHE A 81 -0.38 6.17 3.88
N LEU A 82 -0.58 5.02 3.24
CA LEU A 82 0.51 4.17 2.75
C LEU A 82 1.36 4.89 1.71
N ASN A 83 0.73 5.68 0.83
CA ASN A 83 1.41 6.46 -0.19
C ASN A 83 2.35 7.50 0.41
N ASP A 84 1.88 8.24 1.41
CA ASP A 84 2.65 9.30 2.04
C ASP A 84 3.83 8.72 2.82
N GLU A 85 3.58 7.66 3.60
CA GLU A 85 4.62 6.94 4.35
C GLU A 85 5.70 6.36 3.43
N LEU A 86 5.31 5.77 2.29
CA LEU A 86 6.27 5.20 1.36
C LEU A 86 7.06 6.29 0.64
N ASN A 87 6.44 7.43 0.28
CA ASN A 87 7.15 8.55 -0.33
C ASN A 87 8.22 9.14 0.59
N GLU A 88 7.92 9.31 1.87
CA GLU A 88 8.92 9.77 2.85
C GLU A 88 10.10 8.79 2.95
N LYS A 89 9.78 7.49 2.98
CA LYS A 89 10.81 6.43 3.08
C LYS A 89 11.65 6.33 1.81
N ILE A 90 11.07 6.51 0.62
CA ILE A 90 11.81 6.54 -0.66
C ILE A 90 12.94 7.57 -0.63
N GLN A 91 12.72 8.75 -0.06
CA GLN A 91 13.77 9.78 0.05
C GLN A 91 14.96 9.27 0.86
N LYS A 92 14.70 8.72 2.05
CA LYS A 92 15.73 8.15 2.94
C LYS A 92 16.43 6.92 2.32
N LEU A 93 15.69 6.07 1.61
CA LEU A 93 16.26 4.91 0.93
C LEU A 93 17.25 5.31 -0.15
N ASN A 94 16.99 6.37 -0.91
CA ASN A 94 17.93 6.86 -1.93
C ASN A 94 19.28 7.26 -1.33
N GLU A 95 19.28 7.87 -0.15
CA GLU A 95 20.51 8.21 0.58
C GLU A 95 21.28 6.95 1.02
N ILE A 96 20.57 5.96 1.57
CA ILE A 96 21.19 4.68 1.99
C ILE A 96 21.81 3.95 0.80
N ILE A 97 21.08 3.79 -0.31
CA ILE A 97 21.57 3.01 -1.46
C ILE A 97 22.68 3.72 -2.24
N ALA A 98 22.83 5.04 -2.07
CA ALA A 98 23.96 5.79 -2.61
C ALA A 98 25.26 5.44 -1.86
N ILE A 99 25.16 5.11 -0.56
CA ILE A 99 26.30 4.75 0.29
C ILE A 99 26.58 3.24 0.21
N CYS A 100 25.57 2.41 0.44
CA CYS A 100 25.71 0.95 0.49
C CYS A 100 24.50 0.25 -0.10
N LYS A 101 24.74 -0.57 -1.13
CA LYS A 101 23.71 -1.39 -1.78
C LYS A 101 23.61 -2.81 -1.23
N ASP A 102 24.49 -3.20 -0.32
CA ASP A 102 24.54 -4.56 0.23
C ASP A 102 23.80 -4.58 1.58
N TYR A 103 22.60 -5.14 1.58
CA TYR A 103 21.74 -5.20 2.77
C TYR A 103 22.45 -5.83 3.96
N SER A 104 23.30 -6.84 3.76
CA SER A 104 24.00 -7.51 4.86
C SER A 104 24.92 -6.58 5.65
N LYS A 105 25.46 -5.54 4.99
CA LYS A 105 26.42 -4.58 5.54
C LYS A 105 25.78 -3.33 6.14
N LEU A 106 24.47 -3.16 5.97
CA LEU A 106 23.73 -2.04 6.54
C LEU A 106 23.64 -2.17 8.06
N LYS A 107 23.57 -1.02 8.73
CA LYS A 107 23.31 -0.92 10.16
C LYS A 107 21.88 -1.36 10.47
N LYS A 108 21.59 -1.60 11.74
CA LYS A 108 20.28 -2.14 12.17
C LYS A 108 19.13 -1.21 11.76
N GLU A 109 19.30 0.09 11.95
CA GLU A 109 18.29 1.12 11.70
C GLU A 109 17.96 1.22 10.20
N GLU A 110 18.98 1.11 9.34
CA GLU A 110 18.81 1.11 7.88
C GLU A 110 18.09 -0.16 7.40
N LYS A 111 18.41 -1.31 8.01
CA LYS A 111 17.71 -2.57 7.74
C LYS A 111 16.24 -2.49 8.15
N GLU A 112 15.94 -1.93 9.30
CA GLU A 112 14.57 -1.70 9.78
C GLU A 112 13.82 -0.75 8.83
N LEU A 113 14.43 0.33 8.37
CA LEU A 113 13.82 1.22 7.38
C LEU A 113 13.48 0.49 6.07
N ILE A 114 14.37 -0.39 5.57
CA ILE A 114 14.10 -1.19 4.36
C ILE A 114 12.93 -2.14 4.57
N LYS A 115 12.86 -2.80 5.73
CA LYS A 115 11.73 -3.67 6.09
C LYS A 115 10.42 -2.90 6.18
N ASP A 116 10.41 -1.77 6.86
CA ASP A 116 9.23 -0.90 6.95
C ASP A 116 8.77 -0.44 5.57
N SER A 117 9.71 0.00 4.73
CA SER A 117 9.40 0.44 3.37
C SER A 117 8.82 -0.70 2.52
N TYR A 118 9.36 -1.91 2.67
CA TYR A 118 8.82 -3.11 2.03
C TYR A 118 7.39 -3.38 2.47
N PHE A 119 7.11 -3.27 3.77
CA PHE A 119 5.77 -3.45 4.31
C PHE A 119 4.76 -2.51 3.63
N PHE A 120 5.04 -1.20 3.59
CA PHE A 120 4.17 -0.21 2.94
C PHE A 120 3.97 -0.50 1.45
N ALA A 121 5.05 -0.79 0.73
CA ALA A 121 5.00 -1.11 -0.68
C ALA A 121 4.19 -2.38 -0.98
N ARG A 122 4.32 -3.40 -0.12
CA ARG A 122 3.55 -4.64 -0.25
C ARG A 122 2.09 -4.47 0.02
N TYR A 123 1.74 -3.67 1.02
CA TYR A 123 0.36 -3.35 1.33
C TYR A 123 -0.31 -2.63 0.15
N ILE A 124 0.38 -1.63 -0.42
CA ILE A 124 -0.06 -0.95 -1.65
C ILE A 124 -0.26 -1.96 -2.79
N GLN A 125 0.70 -2.85 -3.01
CA GLN A 125 0.59 -3.85 -4.08
C GLN A 125 -0.67 -4.70 -3.89
N ILE A 126 -0.89 -5.26 -2.70
CA ILE A 126 -2.04 -6.11 -2.43
C ILE A 126 -3.36 -5.35 -2.64
N LEU A 127 -3.50 -4.13 -2.12
CA LEU A 127 -4.72 -3.34 -2.30
C LEU A 127 -5.00 -2.96 -3.75
N CYS A 128 -3.94 -2.72 -4.53
CA CYS A 128 -4.06 -2.30 -5.92
C CYS A 128 -4.30 -3.48 -6.87
N THR A 129 -3.68 -4.64 -6.64
CA THR A 129 -3.77 -5.81 -7.54
C THR A 129 -4.87 -6.80 -7.19
N THR A 130 -5.65 -6.53 -6.14
CA THR A 130 -6.77 -7.39 -5.73
C THR A 130 -8.06 -6.60 -5.58
N ASN A 131 -9.15 -7.35 -5.33
CA ASN A 131 -10.46 -6.81 -5.02
C ASN A 131 -10.71 -6.65 -3.52
N TYR A 132 -9.66 -6.54 -2.69
CA TYR A 132 -9.82 -6.37 -1.23
C TYR A 132 -10.72 -5.20 -0.85
N TYR A 133 -10.80 -4.14 -1.67
CA TYR A 133 -11.72 -3.03 -1.45
C TYR A 133 -13.21 -3.41 -1.38
N LYS A 134 -13.58 -4.63 -1.79
CA LYS A 134 -14.95 -5.13 -1.65
C LYS A 134 -15.26 -5.68 -0.26
N TYR A 135 -14.24 -6.06 0.52
CA TYR A 135 -14.37 -6.78 1.80
C TYR A 135 -13.24 -6.41 2.78
N TYR A 136 -12.74 -5.18 2.69
CA TYR A 136 -11.49 -4.76 3.34
C TYR A 136 -11.57 -4.82 4.87
N LEU A 137 -12.67 -4.33 5.45
CA LEU A 137 -12.86 -4.27 6.89
C LEU A 137 -12.84 -5.66 7.56
N ASP A 138 -13.22 -6.70 6.84
CA ASP A 138 -13.20 -8.08 7.35
C ASP A 138 -11.82 -8.73 7.23
N ASN A 139 -10.92 -8.19 6.39
CA ASN A 139 -9.69 -8.87 5.96
C ASN A 139 -8.40 -8.04 6.18
N TYR A 140 -8.48 -6.83 6.72
CA TYR A 140 -7.30 -5.96 6.87
C TYR A 140 -6.20 -6.59 7.74
N PHE A 141 -6.59 -7.41 8.73
CA PHE A 141 -5.65 -8.17 9.54
C PHE A 141 -4.94 -9.27 8.77
N ASP A 142 -5.61 -9.90 7.82
CA ASP A 142 -5.04 -10.98 7.02
C ASP A 142 -3.97 -10.44 6.07
N ILE A 143 -4.21 -9.28 5.46
CA ILE A 143 -3.21 -8.58 4.64
C ILE A 143 -1.96 -8.29 5.48
N TYR A 144 -2.15 -7.71 6.67
CA TYR A 144 -1.06 -7.39 7.58
C TYR A 144 -0.26 -8.63 7.96
N ALA A 145 -0.94 -9.67 8.47
CA ALA A 145 -0.30 -10.91 8.92
C ALA A 145 0.46 -11.60 7.76
N SER A 146 -0.10 -11.57 6.55
CA SER A 146 0.58 -12.09 5.36
C SER A 146 1.92 -11.39 5.13
N ILE A 147 1.97 -10.05 5.16
CA ILE A 147 3.20 -9.30 4.89
C ILE A 147 4.24 -9.49 6.00
N GLU A 148 3.83 -9.52 7.27
CA GLU A 148 4.74 -9.78 8.39
C GLU A 148 5.39 -11.16 8.30
N ASN A 149 4.63 -12.17 7.87
CA ASN A 149 5.17 -13.51 7.59
C ASN A 149 6.22 -13.47 6.47
N GLU A 150 6.05 -12.64 5.44
CA GLU A 150 7.05 -12.46 4.37
C GLU A 150 8.37 -11.85 4.88
N LEU A 151 8.27 -10.94 5.85
CA LEU A 151 9.40 -10.24 6.47
C LEU A 151 10.10 -11.05 7.55
N GLN A 152 9.52 -12.19 7.95
CA GLN A 152 9.96 -13.00 9.10
C GLN A 152 10.10 -12.14 10.38
N SER A 153 9.24 -11.13 10.54
CA SER A 153 9.23 -10.22 11.69
C SER A 153 8.26 -10.68 12.78
N SER A 154 8.56 -10.34 14.04
CA SER A 154 7.65 -10.60 15.15
C SER A 154 6.49 -9.59 15.12
N PHE A 155 5.26 -10.12 15.19
CA PHE A 155 3.91 -9.51 15.17
C PHE A 155 3.66 -8.12 15.83
N TRP A 156 4.61 -7.48 16.54
CA TRP A 156 4.28 -6.55 17.63
C TRP A 156 4.72 -5.07 17.53
N LEU A 157 5.46 -4.60 16.52
CA LEU A 157 5.87 -3.18 16.46
C LEU A 157 5.14 -2.32 15.40
N SER A 158 5.04 -2.77 14.15
CA SER A 158 4.37 -2.04 13.06
C SER A 158 2.85 -1.94 13.28
N PHE A 159 2.25 -2.98 13.87
CA PHE A 159 0.82 -3.08 14.19
C PHE A 159 0.32 -1.96 15.11
N LYS A 160 1.10 -1.60 16.14
CA LYS A 160 0.67 -0.63 17.18
C LYS A 160 0.62 0.80 16.65
N ILE A 161 1.47 1.13 15.67
CA ILE A 161 1.47 2.44 14.99
C ILE A 161 0.32 2.50 13.99
N TYR A 162 0.12 1.42 13.22
CA TYR A 162 -0.95 1.32 12.22
C TYR A 162 -2.36 1.38 12.83
N ILE A 163 -2.64 0.56 13.86
CA ILE A 163 -3.92 0.61 14.59
C ILE A 163 -4.15 1.98 15.24
N ARG A 164 -3.12 2.58 15.84
CA ARG A 164 -3.25 3.88 16.51
C ARG A 164 -3.60 5.00 15.53
N ASN A 165 -3.13 4.92 14.29
CA ASN A 165 -3.47 5.90 13.26
C ASN A 165 -4.87 5.65 12.68
N ILE A 166 -5.25 4.41 12.35
CA ILE A 166 -6.62 4.08 11.92
C ILE A 166 -7.66 4.49 12.97
N LEU A 167 -7.40 4.21 14.25
CA LEU A 167 -8.32 4.58 15.33
C LEU A 167 -8.39 6.09 15.59
N LYS A 168 -7.31 6.84 15.34
CA LYS A 168 -7.32 8.32 15.46
C LYS A 168 -8.28 8.98 14.45
N TYR A 169 -8.41 8.43 13.24
CA TYR A 169 -9.32 8.95 12.22
C TYR A 169 -10.78 8.53 12.44
N ARG A 170 -11.06 7.54 13.30
CA ARG A 170 -12.43 7.18 13.72
C ARG A 170 -13.00 8.05 14.85
N THR A 171 -12.18 8.89 15.50
CA THR A 171 -12.58 9.71 16.66
C THR A 171 -12.72 11.20 16.34
N LYS A 172 -12.89 11.58 15.07
CA LYS A 172 -13.19 12.96 14.66
C LYS A 172 -14.55 13.05 13.97
#